data_AF-A0A7L3HWK3-F1
#
_entry.id   AF-A0A7L3HWK3-F1
#
_cell.length_a   1.000
_cell.length_b   1.000
_cell.length_c   1.000
_cell.angle_alpha   90.00
_cell.angle_beta   90.00
_cell.angle_gamma   90.00
#
_symmetry.space_group_name_H-M   'P 1'
#
loop_
_entity.id
_entity.type
_entity.pdbx_description
1 polymer ?
#
loop_
_entity_poly.entity_id
_entity_poly.type
_entity_poly.pdbx_seq_one_letter_code
_entity_poly.pdbx_strand_id
1 'polypeptide(L)'
;LFQGNSSVLYLTLDVLETECSVLSRKHWESCEYSDTYPMDFGQCKIITYTNHLLKKPQLYGFNCTLSPVPPDLVECKDCPVKIEALEVTEQHKDIAAKALKKFNNEGNHTNNFAVDKVERILK
;
A
#
# COMPACT_ATOMS: atom_id res chain seq x y z
N LEU A 1 12.36 20.88 39.88
CA LEU A 1 11.72 21.00 38.56
C LEU A 1 12.28 19.89 37.67
N PHE A 2 11.63 18.72 37.63
CA PHE A 2 12.04 17.67 36.69
C PHE A 2 11.55 18.06 35.30
N GLN A 3 12.41 18.70 34.52
CA GLN A 3 12.20 18.86 33.08
C GLN A 3 12.18 17.45 32.49
N GLY A 4 11.03 17.00 31.95
CA GLY A 4 10.87 15.64 31.45
C GLY A 4 11.91 15.32 30.37
N ASN A 5 12.67 14.23 30.53
CA ASN A 5 13.72 13.78 29.61
C ASN A 5 13.18 13.19 28.29
N SER A 6 11.92 13.45 27.95
CA SER A 6 11.30 12.91 26.75
C SER A 6 10.16 13.79 26.24
N SER A 7 10.02 13.81 24.91
CA SER A 7 8.89 14.43 24.22
C SER A 7 8.03 13.37 23.51
N VAL A 8 6.73 13.63 23.44
CA VAL A 8 5.78 12.84 22.65
C VAL A 8 5.19 13.76 21.59
N LEU A 9 5.18 13.31 20.33
CA LEU A 9 4.64 14.04 19.20
C LEU A 9 3.48 13.25 18.59
N TYR A 10 2.36 13.94 18.42
CA TYR A 10 1.18 13.42 17.73
C TYR A 10 1.13 14.05 16.34
N LEU A 11 1.25 13.23 15.31
CA LEU A 11 1.22 13.63 13.91
C LEU A 11 -0.05 13.11 13.25
N THR A 12 -0.59 13.90 12.32
CA THR A 12 -1.59 13.43 11.35
C THR A 12 -0.99 13.70 9.98
N LEU A 13 -0.84 12.65 9.18
CA LEU A 13 -0.30 12.71 7.83
C LEU A 13 -1.39 12.32 6.84
N ASP A 14 -1.61 13.16 5.82
CA ASP A 14 -2.31 12.75 4.62
C ASP A 14 -1.37 11.87 3.79
N VAL A 15 -1.85 10.71 3.37
CA VAL A 15 -1.04 9.67 2.72
C VAL A 15 -1.70 9.18 1.44
N LEU A 16 -0.87 8.70 0.52
CA LEU A 16 -1.27 8.14 -0.77
C LEU A 16 -0.56 6.80 -0.99
N GLU A 17 -1.31 5.80 -1.44
CA GLU A 17 -0.79 4.46 -1.76
C GLU A 17 0.15 4.51 -2.97
N THR A 18 1.28 3.80 -2.89
CA THR A 18 2.26 3.69 -4.00
C THR A 18 2.08 2.37 -4.74
N GLU A 19 2.80 2.18 -5.85
CA GLU A 19 2.80 0.90 -6.58
C GLU A 19 3.62 -0.21 -5.89
N CYS A 20 4.44 0.14 -4.90
CA CYS A 20 5.26 -0.83 -4.19
C CYS A 20 4.46 -1.61 -3.15
N SER A 21 4.53 -2.95 -3.24
CA SER A 21 4.16 -3.80 -2.11
C SER A 21 5.08 -3.57 -0.90
N VAL A 22 4.52 -3.56 0.31
CA VAL A 22 5.27 -3.52 1.57
C VAL A 22 6.26 -4.68 1.72
N LEU A 23 5.99 -5.82 1.05
CA LEU A 23 6.89 -6.98 1.04
C LEU A 23 8.19 -6.70 0.30
N SER A 24 8.22 -5.73 -0.62
CA SER A 24 9.44 -5.31 -1.32
C SER A 24 10.44 -4.61 -0.39
N ARG A 25 9.96 -4.07 0.74
CA ARG A 25 10.75 -3.30 1.72
C ARG A 25 11.52 -2.12 1.13
N LYS A 26 11.11 -1.63 -0.05
CA LYS A 26 11.67 -0.42 -0.64
C LYS A 26 11.35 0.79 0.24
N HIS A 27 12.26 1.76 0.25
CA HIS A 27 11.99 3.05 0.87
C HIS A 27 10.87 3.76 0.09
N TRP A 28 9.97 4.46 0.78
CA TRP A 28 8.80 5.06 0.13
C TRP A 28 9.17 6.09 -0.95
N GLU A 29 10.29 6.81 -0.78
CA GLU A 29 10.79 7.78 -1.77
C GLU A 29 11.25 7.14 -3.09
N SER A 30 11.51 5.83 -3.11
CA SER A 30 11.85 5.10 -4.34
C SER A 30 10.66 4.37 -4.96
N CYS A 31 9.46 4.61 -4.43
CA CYS A 31 8.22 4.04 -4.93
C CYS A 31 7.43 5.11 -5.67
N GLU A 32 7.11 4.79 -6.92
CA GLU A 32 6.30 5.66 -7.76
C GLU A 32 4.84 5.58 -7.35
N TYR A 33 4.13 6.68 -7.57
CA TYR A 33 2.69 6.72 -7.51
C TYR A 33 2.14 6.21 -8.83
N SER A 34 1.00 5.52 -8.79
CA SER A 34 0.45 4.97 -10.01
C SER A 34 -0.11 6.06 -10.91
N ASP A 35 0.19 5.99 -12.21
CA ASP A 35 -0.50 6.81 -13.21
C ASP A 35 -1.95 6.34 -13.43
N THR A 36 -2.30 5.16 -12.89
CA THR A 36 -3.67 4.62 -12.96
C THR A 36 -4.50 5.10 -11.78
N TYR A 37 -5.73 5.50 -12.08
CA TYR A 37 -6.59 6.31 -11.21
C TYR A 37 -7.01 5.75 -9.84
N PRO A 38 -6.85 4.47 -9.47
CA PRO A 38 -7.32 4.07 -8.17
C PRO A 38 -6.18 3.78 -7.19
N MET A 39 -5.55 4.86 -6.73
CA MET A 39 -4.75 4.82 -5.52
C MET A 39 -5.66 5.02 -4.31
N ASP A 40 -5.40 4.26 -3.24
CA ASP A 40 -6.04 4.57 -1.96
C ASP A 40 -5.35 5.78 -1.33
N PHE A 41 -6.14 6.66 -0.76
CA PHE A 41 -5.66 7.82 -0.03
C PHE A 41 -6.32 7.85 1.34
N GLY A 42 -5.74 8.61 2.26
CA GLY A 42 -6.35 8.77 3.58
C GLY A 42 -5.42 9.40 4.58
N GLN A 43 -5.61 9.05 5.84
CA GLN A 43 -4.91 9.69 6.94
C GLN A 43 -4.29 8.67 7.89
N CYS A 44 -3.05 8.93 8.28
CA CYS A 44 -2.35 8.21 9.33
C CYS A 44 -2.17 9.10 10.56
N LYS A 45 -2.66 8.64 11.71
CA LYS A 45 -2.37 9.23 13.02
C LYS A 45 -1.19 8.50 13.63
N ILE A 46 -0.15 9.23 13.98
CA ILE A 46 1.14 8.68 14.43
C ILE A 46 1.51 9.28 15.77
N ILE A 47 1.96 8.43 16.68
CA ILE A 47 2.52 8.82 17.98
C ILE A 47 4.00 8.47 17.94
N THR A 48 4.86 9.46 18.12
CA THR A 48 6.30 9.24 18.27
C THR A 48 6.76 9.66 19.65
N TYR A 49 7.73 8.93 20.20
CA TYR A 49 8.37 9.18 21.48
C TYR A 49 9.85 9.47 21.22
N THR A 50 10.34 10.60 21.72
CA THR A 50 11.76 10.95 21.63
C THR A 50 12.32 11.10 23.03
N ASN A 51 13.27 10.24 23.39
CA ASN A 51 14.10 10.46 24.57
C ASN A 51 15.22 11.44 24.20
N HIS A 52 15.38 12.52 24.97
CA HIS A 52 16.39 13.54 24.71
C HIS A 52 17.84 12.99 24.74
N LEU A 53 18.08 11.84 25.40
CA LEU A 53 19.35 11.13 25.38
C LEU A 53 19.61 10.37 24.07
N LEU A 54 18.57 9.76 23.49
CA LEU A 54 18.66 8.99 22.25
C LEU A 54 18.65 9.90 21.01
N LYS A 55 18.13 11.13 21.13
CA LYS A 55 18.00 12.16 20.07
C LYS A 55 17.27 11.71 18.79
N LYS A 56 16.74 10.49 18.75
CA LYS A 56 15.99 9.95 17.61
C LYS A 56 14.55 9.65 18.02
N PRO A 57 13.56 10.14 17.26
CA PRO A 57 12.17 9.77 17.48
C PRO A 57 11.99 8.29 17.19
N GLN A 58 11.28 7.61 18.10
CA GLN A 58 10.84 6.24 17.95
C GLN A 58 9.33 6.22 17.70
N LEU A 59 8.89 5.38 16.77
CA LEU A 59 7.48 5.15 16.53
C LEU A 59 6.88 4.40 17.72
N TYR A 60 5.96 5.03 18.43
CA TYR A 60 5.26 4.42 19.56
C TYR A 60 4.00 3.69 19.10
N GLY A 61 3.25 4.30 18.18
CA GLY A 61 2.05 3.71 17.60
C GLY A 61 1.55 4.50 16.41
N PHE A 62 0.79 3.84 15.55
CA PHE A 62 0.13 4.49 14.43
C PHE A 62 -1.18 3.78 14.10
N ASN A 63 -2.10 4.52 13.48
CA ASN A 63 -3.29 3.97 12.88
C ASN A 63 -3.57 4.73 11.59
N CYS A 64 -3.82 4.00 10.51
CA CYS A 64 -4.11 4.57 9.20
C CYS A 64 -5.49 4.13 8.75
N THR A 65 -6.27 5.07 8.21
CA THR A 65 -7.54 4.80 7.55
C THR A 65 -7.42 5.26 6.11
N LEU A 66 -7.59 4.32 5.19
CA LEU A 66 -7.44 4.52 3.75
C LEU A 66 -8.76 4.18 3.05
N SER A 67 -9.04 4.89 1.96
CA SER A 67 -10.16 4.64 1.07
C SER A 67 -9.73 4.89 -0.38
N PRO A 68 -10.28 4.15 -1.35
CA PRO A 68 -10.07 4.45 -2.75
C PRO A 68 -10.78 5.74 -3.15
N VAL A 69 -10.37 6.28 -4.29
CA VAL A 69 -11.08 7.36 -4.97
C VAL A 69 -12.47 6.89 -5.42
N PRO A 70 -13.56 7.56 -4.99
CA PRO A 70 -14.89 7.25 -5.48
C PRO A 70 -14.95 7.34 -7.01
N PRO A 71 -15.54 6.35 -7.71
CA PRO A 71 -15.59 6.33 -9.18
C PRO A 71 -16.21 7.59 -9.80
N ASP A 72 -17.21 8.17 -9.13
CA ASP A 72 -17.93 9.36 -9.61
C ASP A 72 -17.07 10.64 -9.63
N LEU A 73 -15.94 10.64 -8.90
CA LEU A 73 -14.98 11.76 -8.86
C LEU A 73 -13.86 11.61 -9.89
N VAL A 74 -13.78 10.47 -10.57
CA VAL A 74 -12.78 10.23 -11.60
C VAL A 74 -13.27 10.86 -12.91
N GLU A 75 -12.62 11.95 -13.35
CA GLU A 75 -12.91 12.65 -14.61
C GLU A 75 -12.44 11.87 -15.86
N CYS A 76 -12.57 10.54 -15.86
CA CYS A 76 -12.13 9.69 -16.96
C CYS A 76 -13.14 8.57 -17.21
N LYS A 77 -13.80 8.61 -18.38
CA LYS A 77 -14.86 7.66 -18.75
C LYS A 77 -14.37 6.24 -19.03
N ASP A 78 -13.12 6.11 -19.48
CA ASP A 78 -12.53 4.83 -19.92
C ASP A 78 -11.36 4.37 -19.02
N CYS A 79 -11.14 5.03 -17.89
CA CYS A 79 -10.06 4.67 -16.99
C CYS A 79 -10.42 3.42 -16.18
N PRO A 80 -9.46 2.50 -15.95
CA PRO A 80 -9.68 1.37 -15.09
C PRO A 80 -10.05 1.83 -13.68
N VAL A 81 -11.15 1.29 -13.15
CA VAL A 81 -11.60 1.57 -11.78
C VAL A 81 -11.15 0.42 -10.89
N LYS A 82 -10.56 0.74 -9.72
CA LYS A 82 -10.33 -0.28 -8.70
C LYS A 82 -11.68 -0.67 -8.16
N ILE A 83 -12.00 -1.93 -8.37
CA ILE A 83 -13.12 -2.51 -7.69
C ILE A 83 -12.66 -2.70 -6.25
N GLU A 84 -13.34 -2.05 -5.31
CA GLU A 84 -13.41 -2.53 -3.93
C GLU A 84 -14.09 -3.90 -3.96
N ALA A 85 -13.38 -4.91 -4.46
CA ALA A 85 -13.88 -6.25 -4.47
C ALA A 85 -13.84 -6.70 -3.02
N LEU A 86 -14.97 -6.54 -2.33
CA LEU A 86 -15.21 -7.14 -1.01
C LEU A 86 -14.81 -8.63 -1.02
N GLU A 87 -14.87 -9.29 -2.18
CA GLU A 87 -14.36 -10.65 -2.37
C GLU A 87 -13.65 -10.86 -3.74
N VAL A 88 -12.43 -11.40 -3.68
CA VAL A 88 -11.72 -11.95 -4.85
C VAL A 88 -12.48 -13.17 -5.37
N THR A 89 -13.25 -13.00 -6.44
CA THR A 89 -13.98 -14.11 -7.08
C THR A 89 -13.05 -15.17 -7.69
N GLU A 90 -13.58 -16.39 -7.89
CA GLU A 90 -12.85 -17.48 -8.57
C GLU A 90 -12.40 -17.11 -9.99
N GLN A 91 -13.13 -16.24 -10.68
CA GLN A 91 -12.73 -15.73 -11.99
C GLN A 91 -11.42 -14.93 -11.91
N HIS A 92 -11.26 -14.08 -10.90
CA HIS A 92 -10.01 -13.32 -10.72
C HIS A 92 -8.83 -14.25 -10.41
N LYS A 93 -9.06 -15.30 -9.62
CA LYS A 93 -8.02 -16.31 -9.31
C LYS A 93 -7.62 -17.08 -10.56
N ASP A 94 -8.57 -17.46 -11.41
CA ASP A 94 -8.28 -18.13 -12.68
C ASP A 94 -7.46 -17.24 -13.64
N ILE A 95 -7.79 -15.95 -13.73
CA ILE A 95 -7.01 -14.98 -14.52
C ILE A 95 -5.57 -14.90 -13.99
N ALA A 96 -5.39 -14.75 -12.67
CA ALA A 96 -4.07 -14.70 -12.05
C ALA A 96 -3.29 -16.01 -12.27
N ALA A 97 -3.94 -17.17 -12.15
CA ALA A 97 -3.33 -18.47 -12.36
C ALA A 97 -2.89 -18.68 -13.81
N LYS A 98 -3.70 -18.24 -14.78
CA LYS A 98 -3.35 -18.26 -16.21
C LYS A 98 -2.17 -17.36 -16.52
N ALA A 99 -2.15 -16.14 -15.98
CA ALA A 99 -1.04 -15.22 -16.14
C ALA A 99 0.25 -15.79 -15.55
N LEU A 100 0.19 -16.36 -14.34
CA LEU A 100 1.35 -16.96 -13.69
C LEU A 100 1.84 -18.22 -14.42
N LYS A 101 0.93 -19.04 -14.96
CA LYS A 101 1.29 -20.19 -15.80
C LYS A 101 2.08 -19.75 -17.03
N LYS A 102 1.67 -18.65 -17.67
CA LYS A 102 2.42 -18.07 -18.79
C LYS A 102 3.81 -17.62 -18.34
N PHE A 103 3.91 -16.89 -17.22
CA PHE A 103 5.18 -16.44 -16.64
C PHE A 103 6.14 -17.61 -16.34
N ASN A 104 5.65 -18.69 -15.73
CA ASN A 104 6.46 -19.88 -15.44
C ASN A 104 6.95 -20.58 -16.70
N ASN A 105 6.14 -20.61 -17.77
CA ASN A 105 6.50 -21.30 -19.01
C ASN A 105 7.47 -20.51 -19.90
N GLU A 106 7.34 -19.18 -19.90
CA GLU A 106 8.09 -18.29 -20.81
C GLU A 106 9.32 -17.66 -20.12
N GLY A 107 9.40 -17.70 -18.79
CA GLY A 107 10.49 -17.12 -18.02
C GLY A 107 11.73 -18.01 -17.94
N ASN A 108 12.91 -17.41 -17.92
CA ASN A 108 14.19 -18.10 -17.67
C ASN A 108 14.47 -18.24 -16.16
N HIS A 109 13.45 -18.58 -15.37
CA HIS A 109 13.57 -18.71 -13.92
C HIS A 109 13.83 -20.16 -13.53
N THR A 110 14.60 -20.37 -12.46
CA THR A 110 14.92 -21.72 -11.97
C THR A 110 13.79 -22.40 -11.20
N ASN A 111 12.78 -21.63 -10.80
CA ASN A 111 11.69 -22.07 -9.95
C ASN A 111 10.34 -21.78 -10.61
N ASN A 112 9.35 -22.63 -10.33
CA ASN A 112 7.95 -22.39 -10.65
C ASN A 112 7.24 -21.76 -9.46
N PHE A 113 6.33 -20.84 -9.76
CA PHE A 113 5.55 -20.12 -8.76
C PHE A 113 4.08 -20.53 -8.79
N ALA A 114 3.40 -20.39 -7.65
CA ALA A 114 1.95 -20.54 -7.51
C ALA A 114 1.34 -19.21 -7.03
N VAL A 115 0.06 -19.01 -7.35
CA VAL A 115 -0.67 -17.81 -6.89
C VAL A 115 -0.90 -17.95 -5.38
N ASP A 116 -0.41 -16.98 -4.61
CA ASP A 116 -0.65 -16.90 -3.16
C ASP A 116 -1.92 -16.09 -2.89
N LYS A 117 -1.92 -14.79 -3.24
CA LYS A 117 -3.05 -13.89 -3.07
C LYS A 117 -3.12 -12.86 -4.19
N VAL A 118 -4.35 -12.48 -4.57
CA VAL A 118 -4.61 -11.34 -5.44
C VAL A 118 -4.85 -10.11 -4.56
N GLU A 119 -3.94 -9.14 -4.62
CA GLU A 119 -4.00 -7.92 -3.79
C GLU A 119 -4.80 -6.78 -4.44
N ARG A 120 -4.81 -6.69 -5.77
CA ARG A 120 -5.46 -5.59 -6.51
C ARG A 120 -6.13 -6.11 -7.78
N ILE A 121 -7.33 -5.60 -8.05
CA ILE A 121 -8.11 -5.86 -9.26
C ILE A 121 -8.54 -4.52 -9.85
N LEU A 122 -8.32 -4.36 -11.15
CA LEU A 122 -8.74 -3.21 -11.94
C LEU A 122 -9.71 -3.71 -13.02
N LYS A 123 -10.80 -2.97 -13.26
CA LYS A 123 -11.77 -3.26 -14.32
C LYS A 123 -11.92 -2.09 -15.26
#